data_AF-A0A9D9N394-F1
#
_entry.id   AF-A0A9D9N394-F1
#
_cell.length_a   1.000
_cell.length_b   1.000
_cell.length_c   1.000
_cell.angle_alpha   90.00
_cell.angle_beta   90.00
_cell.angle_gamma   90.00
#
_symmetry.space_group_name_H-M   'P 1'
#
loop_
_entity.id
_entity.type
_entity.pdbx_description
1 polymer ?
#
loop_
_entity_poly.entity_id
_entity_poly.type
_entity_poly.pdbx_seq_one_letter_code
_entity_poly.pdbx_strand_id
1 'polypeptide(L)'
;MGRVFNENRIIMKITKKGIPGFLLLTFLTLFTGTIFWKILELILTSVTGSSVSLTTSPLGFDLGVVALYFRFNPGSLIGFIAGVVLYKRI
;
A
#
# COMPACT_ATOMS: atom_id res chain seq x y z
N MET A 1 14.11 -28.18 -30.62
CA MET A 1 12.69 -27.81 -30.43
C MET A 1 12.62 -26.80 -29.28
N GLY A 2 12.89 -25.52 -29.58
CA GLY A 2 12.91 -24.46 -28.57
C GLY A 2 11.49 -23.95 -28.34
N ARG A 3 10.98 -24.05 -27.11
CA ARG A 3 9.70 -23.44 -26.74
C ARG A 3 9.87 -21.93 -26.76
N VAL A 4 9.32 -21.28 -27.78
CA VAL A 4 9.12 -19.83 -27.77
C VAL A 4 8.00 -19.55 -26.78
N PHE A 5 8.37 -19.27 -25.52
CA PHE A 5 7.43 -18.68 -24.56
C PHE A 5 7.10 -17.29 -25.09
N ASN A 6 5.92 -17.13 -25.67
CA ASN A 6 5.37 -15.82 -25.99
C ASN A 6 4.94 -15.15 -24.68
N GLU A 7 5.88 -14.50 -24.02
CA GLU A 7 5.64 -13.66 -22.84
C GLU A 7 5.06 -12.30 -23.26
N ASN A 8 3.88 -12.30 -23.87
CA ASN A 8 3.09 -11.08 -24.05
C ASN A 8 2.44 -10.66 -22.71
N ARG A 9 3.26 -10.51 -21.65
CA ARG A 9 2.86 -9.72 -20.47
C ARG A 9 3.23 -8.28 -20.78
N ILE A 10 2.23 -7.46 -21.10
CA ILE A 10 2.42 -6.01 -21.16
C ILE A 10 2.63 -5.53 -19.73
N ILE A 11 3.88 -5.55 -19.28
CA ILE A 11 4.26 -4.96 -18.01
C ILE A 11 4.31 -3.45 -18.23
N MET A 12 3.41 -2.70 -17.60
CA MET A 12 3.47 -1.25 -17.66
C MET A 12 4.78 -0.76 -17.02
N LYS A 13 5.61 -0.13 -17.86
CA LYS A 13 6.80 0.57 -17.39
C LYS A 13 6.36 1.86 -16.72
N ILE A 14 6.91 2.16 -15.54
CA ILE A 14 6.71 3.46 -14.88
C ILE A 14 7.43 4.51 -15.74
N THR A 15 6.67 5.20 -16.59
CA THR A 15 7.17 6.31 -17.42
C THR A 15 6.76 7.63 -16.79
N LYS A 16 7.46 8.73 -17.12
CA LYS A 16 7.14 10.08 -16.58
C LYS A 16 5.67 10.48 -16.80
N LYS A 17 5.05 10.01 -17.89
CA LYS A 17 3.63 10.26 -18.21
C LYS A 17 2.65 9.43 -17.37
N GLY A 18 3.08 8.26 -16.90
CA GLY A 18 2.28 7.33 -16.10
C GLY A 18 2.38 7.53 -14.58
N ILE A 19 3.32 8.37 -14.12
CA ILE A 19 3.53 8.67 -12.69
C ILE A 19 2.23 9.12 -11.98
N PRO A 20 1.38 10.00 -12.55
CA PRO A 20 0.16 10.41 -11.87
C PRO A 20 -0.80 9.24 -11.60
N GLY A 21 -0.96 8.33 -12.58
CA GLY A 21 -1.81 7.14 -12.44
C GLY A 21 -1.23 6.13 -11.44
N PHE A 22 0.09 5.92 -11.46
CA PHE A 22 0.79 5.10 -10.48
C PHE A 22 0.58 5.63 -9.05
N LEU A 23 0.84 6.92 -8.84
CA LEU A 23 0.65 7.57 -7.55
C LEU A 23 -0.78 7.45 -7.08
N LEU A 24 -1.77 7.75 -7.93
CA LEU A 24 -3.18 7.66 -7.57
C LEU A 24 -3.55 6.24 -7.11
N LEU A 25 -3.15 5.22 -7.88
CA LEU A 25 -3.48 3.84 -7.58
C LEU A 25 -2.78 3.35 -6.30
N THR A 26 -1.50 3.71 -6.12
CA THR A 26 -0.74 3.41 -4.91
C THR A 26 -1.32 4.11 -3.68
N PHE A 27 -1.72 5.38 -3.79
CA PHE A 27 -2.40 6.08 -2.71
C PHE A 27 -3.73 5.43 -2.37
N LEU A 28 -4.57 5.11 -3.36
CA LEU A 28 -5.86 4.46 -3.14
C LEU A 28 -5.71 3.13 -2.39
N THR A 29 -4.79 2.29 -2.85
CA THR A 29 -4.54 0.97 -2.25
C THR A 29 -3.91 1.08 -0.86
N LEU A 30 -3.03 2.06 -0.62
CA LEU A 30 -2.47 2.35 0.70
C LEU A 30 -3.56 2.79 1.69
N PHE A 31 -4.46 3.69 1.29
CA PHE A 31 -5.59 4.12 2.11
C PHE A 31 -6.53 2.95 2.42
N THR A 32 -6.92 2.18 1.41
CA THR A 32 -7.77 1.00 1.58
C THR A 32 -7.12 -0.05 2.49
N GLY A 33 -5.82 -0.32 2.32
CA GLY A 33 -5.07 -1.23 3.18
C GLY A 33 -5.01 -0.77 4.64
N THR A 34 -4.86 0.54 4.86
CA THR A 34 -4.86 1.16 6.19
C THR A 34 -6.22 0.97 6.88
N ILE A 35 -7.31 1.23 6.15
CA ILE A 35 -8.69 1.06 6.66
C ILE A 35 -8.96 -0.42 6.96
N PHE A 36 -8.61 -1.30 6.03
CA PHE A 36 -8.77 -2.74 6.20
C PHE A 36 -8.05 -3.25 7.45
N TRP A 37 -6.82 -2.79 7.68
CA TRP A 37 -6.07 -3.15 8.88
C TRP A 37 -6.72 -2.65 10.17
N LYS A 38 -7.29 -1.44 10.17
CA LYS A 38 -8.04 -0.95 11.33
C LYS A 38 -9.30 -1.77 11.61
N ILE A 39 -9.99 -2.23 10.58
CA ILE A 39 -11.12 -3.15 10.73
C ILE A 39 -10.63 -4.49 11.32
N LEU A 40 -9.49 -5.00 10.85
CA LEU A 40 -8.87 -6.22 11.38
C LEU A 40 -8.50 -6.06 12.86
N GLU A 41 -7.83 -4.98 13.25
CA GLU A 41 -7.50 -4.68 14.65
C GLU A 41 -8.77 -4.59 15.52
N LEU A 42 -9.85 -3.98 15.01
CA LEU A 42 -11.14 -3.89 15.70
C LEU A 42 -11.76 -5.27 15.94
N ILE A 43 -11.75 -6.14 14.91
CA ILE A 43 -12.26 -7.50 15.00
C ILE A 43 -11.42 -8.31 15.99
N LEU A 44 -10.09 -8.25 15.89
CA LEU A 44 -9.20 -8.97 16.81
C LEU A 44 -9.39 -8.51 18.25
N THR A 45 -9.51 -7.21 18.48
CA THR A 45 -9.76 -6.67 19.82
C THR A 45 -11.09 -7.18 20.37
N SER A 46 -12.14 -7.19 19.54
CA SER A 46 -13.47 -7.69 19.92
C SER A 46 -13.49 -9.18 20.25
N VAL A 47 -12.67 -9.98 19.57
CA VAL A 47 -12.63 -11.44 19.73
C VAL A 47 -11.68 -11.89 20.84
N THR A 48 -10.55 -11.19 21.02
CA THR A 48 -9.51 -11.58 21.98
C THR A 48 -9.59 -10.82 23.30
N GLY A 49 -10.41 -9.77 23.40
CA GLY A 49 -10.53 -8.91 24.58
C GLY A 49 -9.25 -8.13 24.92
N SER A 50 -8.23 -8.22 24.06
CA SER A 50 -6.90 -7.67 24.29
C SER A 50 -6.65 -6.51 23.33
N SER A 51 -6.14 -5.39 23.87
CA SER A 51 -5.88 -4.14 23.13
C SER A 51 -4.60 -4.22 22.29
N VAL A 52 -4.49 -5.24 21.45
CA VAL A 52 -3.32 -5.46 20.60
C VAL A 52 -3.30 -4.41 19.48
N SER A 53 -2.43 -3.41 19.63
CA SER A 53 -2.13 -2.46 18.56
C SER A 53 -0.85 -2.88 17.85
N LEU A 54 -0.99 -3.28 16.58
CA LEU A 54 0.12 -3.65 15.69
C LEU A 54 0.54 -2.46 14.81
N THR A 55 0.19 -1.25 15.24
CA THR A 55 0.56 -0.01 14.55
C THR A 55 1.97 0.40 14.99
N THR A 56 2.88 0.61 14.05
CA THR A 56 4.24 1.09 14.36
C THR A 56 4.20 2.58 14.74
N SER A 57 5.18 3.03 15.54
CA SER A 57 5.27 4.44 15.97
C SER A 57 5.23 5.43 14.78
N PRO A 58 4.70 6.65 14.98
CA PRO A 58 4.59 7.64 13.90
C PRO A 58 5.97 7.96 13.33
N LEU A 59 6.14 7.81 12.00
CA LEU A 59 7.25 8.40 11.28
C LEU A 59 6.82 9.81 10.86
N GLY A 60 7.37 10.81 11.56
CA GLY A 60 7.12 12.22 11.29
C GLY A 60 8.13 12.78 10.29
N PHE A 61 7.65 13.57 9.33
CA PHE A 61 8.48 14.46 8.53
C PHE A 61 8.22 15.89 8.99
N ASP A 62 9.24 16.52 9.55
CA ASP A 62 9.20 17.93 9.92
C ASP A 62 9.66 18.76 8.72
N LEU A 63 8.72 19.49 8.11
CA LEU A 63 8.99 20.38 6.98
C LEU A 63 9.12 21.85 7.44
N GLY A 64 9.40 22.11 8.73
CA GLY A 64 9.68 23.43 9.30
C GLY A 64 8.46 24.35 9.49
N VAL A 65 7.38 24.14 8.72
CA VAL A 65 6.11 24.89 8.84
C VAL A 65 4.91 23.97 9.09
N VAL A 66 5.00 22.71 8.65
CA VAL A 66 3.96 21.69 8.83
C VAL A 66 4.63 20.36 9.20
N ALA A 67 4.22 19.78 10.32
CA ALA A 67 4.63 18.42 10.71
C ALA A 67 3.61 17.42 10.15
N LEU A 68 4.04 16.58 9.21
CA LEU A 68 3.24 15.49 8.66
C LEU A 68 3.60 14.19 9.36
N TYR A 69 2.65 13.61 10.08
CA TYR A 69 2.83 12.34 10.79
C TYR A 69 2.16 11.20 10.01
N PHE A 70 2.97 10.30 9.45
CA PHE A 70 2.47 9.08 8.85
C PHE A 70 2.64 7.92 9.82
N ARG A 71 1.53 7.34 10.25
CA ARG A 71 1.52 6.07 10.99
C ARG A 71 1.48 4.93 9.98
N PHE A 72 2.57 4.18 9.89
CA PHE A 72 2.60 2.96 9.08
C PHE A 72 1.98 1.80 9.87
N ASN A 73 1.14 1.02 9.19
CA ASN A 73 0.64 -0.23 9.72
C ASN A 73 0.83 -1.33 8.66
N PRO A 74 0.76 -2.61 9.04
CA PRO A 74 0.91 -3.70 8.08
C PRO A 74 -0.08 -3.62 6.91
N GLY A 75 -1.27 -3.08 7.13
CA GLY A 75 -2.24 -2.77 6.08
C GLY A 75 -1.75 -1.79 5.03
N SER A 76 -1.10 -0.70 5.43
CA SER A 76 -0.58 0.32 4.52
C SER A 76 0.59 -0.24 3.69
N LEU A 77 1.40 -1.11 4.28
CA LEU A 77 2.47 -1.84 3.58
C LEU A 77 1.89 -2.79 2.52
N ILE A 78 0.90 -3.61 2.90
CA ILE A 78 0.20 -4.51 1.97
C ILE A 78 -0.48 -3.71 0.86
N GLY A 79 -1.14 -2.61 1.21
CA GLY A 79 -1.79 -1.70 0.27
C GLY A 79 -0.80 -1.13 -0.75
N PHE A 80 0.35 -0.63 -0.29
CA PHE A 80 1.41 -0.13 -1.18
C PHE A 80 1.90 -1.20 -2.16
N ILE A 81 2.20 -2.41 -1.66
CA ILE A 81 2.62 -3.54 -2.51
C ILE A 81 1.54 -3.88 -3.53
N ALA A 82 0.27 -3.95 -3.11
CA ALA A 82 -0.86 -4.22 -3.98
C ALA A 82 -0.98 -3.16 -5.08
N GLY A 83 -0.85 -1.87 -4.76
CA GLY A 83 -0.86 -0.78 -5.75
C GLY A 83 0.26 -0.91 -6.78
N VAL A 84 1.49 -1.21 -6.33
CA VAL A 84 2.63 -1.42 -7.24
C VAL A 84 2.38 -2.62 -8.17
N VAL A 85 1.84 -3.71 -7.65
CA VAL A 85 1.54 -4.92 -8.44
C VAL A 85 0.40 -4.68 -9.42
N LEU A 86 -0.68 -4.03 -8.99
CA LEU A 86 -1.83 -3.69 -9.83
C LEU A 86 -1.43 -2.76 -10.97
N TYR A 87 -0.68 -1.70 -10.68
CA TYR A 87 -0.25 -0.76 -11.72
C TYR A 87 0.63 -1.42 -12.78
N LYS A 88 1.47 -2.38 -12.41
CA LYS A 88 2.30 -3.13 -13.37
C LYS A 88 1.50 -4.12 -14.22
N ARG A 89 0.27 -4.46 -13.82
CA ARG A 89 -0.61 -5.42 -14.50
C ARG A 89 -1.69 -4.77 -15.37
N ILE A 90 -2.01 -3.50 -15.10
CA ILE A 90 -2.85 -2.65 -15.95
C ILE A 90 -1.99 -2.19 -17.13
#